data_AF-L2G2U3-F1
#
_entry.id   AF-L2G2U3-F1
#
_cell.length_a   1.000
_cell.length_b   1.000
_cell.length_c   1.000
_cell.angle_alpha   90.00
_cell.angle_beta   90.00
_cell.angle_gamma   90.00
#
_symmetry.space_group_name_H-M   'P 1'
#
loop_
_entity.id
_entity.type
_entity.pdbx_description
1 polymer ?
#
loop_
_entity_poly.entity_id
_entity_poly.type
_entity_poly.pdbx_seq_one_letter_code
_entity_poly.pdbx_strand_id
1 'polypeptide(L)'
;MEKHNNSGRLRVTELPAEILRIILSHSADIGSLDSTVHSCGTLFHAFYAFPAPIGTAIVQREIGKDLIFEAARLTRALDLLRSQDCVVVANVSFAEFLRRDQETPHHFRWTLDEAYSVIQLHEIVKSLSLRIESEIFARIQSIHPHVEIKPASSTELLRIQRALYRFETYRILFPQHQDL
;
A
#
# COMPACT_ATOMS: atom_id res chain seq x y z
N MET A 1 -24.30 -10.51 -53.11
CA MET A 1 -23.12 -9.76 -52.63
C MET A 1 -23.53 -8.98 -51.40
N GLU A 2 -23.46 -9.62 -50.24
CA GLU A 2 -23.81 -9.04 -48.96
C GLU A 2 -22.76 -8.03 -48.53
N LYS A 3 -23.16 -6.77 -48.39
CA LYS A 3 -22.37 -5.73 -47.73
C LYS A 3 -22.44 -6.01 -46.23
N HIS A 4 -21.40 -6.63 -45.67
CA HIS A 4 -21.26 -6.70 -44.22
C HIS A 4 -21.03 -5.31 -43.66
N ASN A 5 -22.05 -4.83 -42.95
CA ASN A 5 -22.10 -3.62 -42.17
C ASN A 5 -21.04 -3.72 -41.05
N ASN A 6 -19.89 -3.08 -41.23
CA ASN A 6 -18.82 -3.06 -40.24
C ASN A 6 -19.18 -2.02 -39.18
N SER A 7 -20.07 -2.39 -38.25
CA SER A 7 -20.36 -1.57 -37.07
C SER A 7 -19.05 -1.28 -36.35
N GLY A 8 -18.68 0.01 -36.30
CA GLY A 8 -17.41 0.51 -35.75
C GLY A 8 -17.19 0.07 -34.31
N ARG A 9 -16.52 -1.07 -34.13
CA ARG A 9 -16.01 -1.51 -32.83
C ARG A 9 -14.66 -0.87 -32.61
N LEU A 10 -14.63 0.24 -31.86
CA LEU A 10 -13.41 0.79 -31.31
C LEU A 10 -12.77 -0.25 -30.39
N ARG A 11 -11.49 -0.56 -30.64
CA ARG A 11 -10.70 -1.40 -29.74
C ARG A 11 -10.23 -0.54 -28.58
N VAL A 12 -10.10 -1.13 -27.39
CA VAL A 12 -9.55 -0.43 -26.21
C VAL A 12 -8.17 0.16 -26.51
N THR A 13 -7.35 -0.55 -27.28
CA THR A 13 -6.01 -0.12 -27.70
C THR A 13 -5.99 1.08 -28.66
N GLU A 14 -7.14 1.51 -29.18
CA GLU A 14 -7.27 2.68 -30.07
C GLU A 14 -7.69 3.94 -29.30
N LEU A 15 -7.91 3.82 -27.98
CA LEU A 15 -8.25 4.96 -27.13
C LEU A 15 -7.05 5.87 -26.90
N PRO A 16 -7.27 7.18 -26.66
CA PRO A 16 -6.22 8.10 -26.24
C PRO A 16 -5.50 7.62 -24.98
N ALA A 17 -4.21 7.94 -24.87
CA ALA A 17 -3.37 7.50 -23.76
C ALA A 17 -3.91 7.94 -22.39
N GLU A 18 -4.56 9.10 -22.32
CA GLU A 18 -5.21 9.63 -21.12
C GLU A 18 -6.34 8.71 -20.65
N ILE A 19 -7.17 8.24 -21.59
CA ILE A 19 -8.27 7.33 -21.29
C ILE A 19 -7.73 5.96 -20.87
N LEU A 20 -6.69 5.47 -21.56
CA LEU A 20 -6.01 4.24 -21.17
C LEU A 20 -5.45 4.31 -19.74
N ARG A 21 -4.82 5.43 -19.36
CA ARG A 21 -4.31 5.63 -18.00
C ARG A 21 -5.43 5.66 -16.95
N ILE A 22 -6.56 6.28 -17.27
CA ILE A 22 -7.75 6.25 -16.39
C ILE A 22 -8.24 4.81 -16.24
N ILE A 23 -8.31 4.03 -17.32
CA ILE A 23 -8.71 2.62 -17.25
C ILE A 23 -7.74 1.83 -16.35
N LEU A 24 -6.44 2.01 -16.55
CA LEU A 24 -5.39 1.34 -15.75
C LEU A 24 -5.44 1.75 -14.27
N SER A 25 -5.77 3.00 -13.93
CA SER A 25 -5.92 3.42 -12.52
C SER A 25 -7.11 2.77 -11.81
N HIS A 26 -8.05 2.23 -12.58
CA HIS A 26 -9.22 1.49 -12.08
C HIS A 26 -9.03 -0.04 -12.12
N SER A 27 -7.84 -0.55 -12.44
CA SER A 27 -7.51 -1.96 -12.22
C SER A 27 -7.84 -2.36 -10.78
N ALA A 28 -8.39 -3.56 -10.57
CA ALA A 28 -8.88 -4.00 -9.26
C ALA A 28 -7.78 -4.01 -8.19
N ASP A 29 -6.65 -4.62 -8.52
CA ASP A 29 -5.47 -4.79 -7.69
C ASP A 29 -4.19 -4.63 -8.54
N ILE A 30 -3.04 -4.69 -7.87
CA ILE A 30 -1.73 -4.52 -8.51
C ILE A 30 -1.37 -5.64 -9.50
N GLY A 31 -1.80 -6.88 -9.25
CA GLY A 31 -1.56 -8.02 -10.13
C GLY A 31 -2.44 -7.98 -11.38
N SER A 32 -3.68 -7.51 -11.23
CA SER A 32 -4.59 -7.19 -12.33
C SER A 32 -4.02 -6.07 -13.21
N LEU A 33 -3.44 -5.02 -12.61
CA LEU A 33 -2.73 -3.98 -13.36
C LEU A 33 -1.57 -4.59 -14.14
N ASP A 34 -0.70 -5.34 -13.47
CA ASP A 34 0.49 -5.95 -14.08
C ASP A 34 0.12 -6.83 -15.28
N SER A 35 -0.88 -7.71 -15.11
CA SER A 35 -1.40 -8.56 -16.19
C SER A 35 -1.97 -7.74 -17.35
N THR A 36 -2.67 -6.65 -17.06
CA THR A 36 -3.28 -5.77 -18.07
C THR A 36 -2.20 -5.04 -18.87
N VAL A 37 -1.19 -4.51 -18.19
CA VAL A 37 -0.05 -3.79 -18.79
C VAL A 37 0.75 -4.71 -19.70
N HIS A 38 0.96 -5.97 -19.31
CA HIS A 38 1.67 -6.97 -20.11
C HIS A 38 0.82 -7.61 -21.23
N SER A 39 -0.48 -7.36 -21.28
CA SER A 39 -1.36 -7.95 -22.30
C SER A 39 -1.16 -7.35 -23.70
N CYS A 40 -0.74 -6.07 -23.81
CA CYS A 40 -0.39 -5.47 -25.10
C CYS A 40 0.54 -4.26 -24.97
N GLY A 41 1.32 -4.00 -26.04
CA GLY A 41 2.28 -2.89 -26.08
C GLY A 41 1.66 -1.51 -25.89
N THR A 42 0.44 -1.27 -26.36
CA THR A 42 -0.22 0.05 -26.20
C THR A 42 -0.54 0.35 -24.73
N LEU A 43 -1.02 -0.65 -23.98
CA LEU A 43 -1.28 -0.51 -22.54
C LEU A 43 0.03 -0.35 -21.78
N PHE A 44 1.06 -1.10 -22.16
CA PHE A 44 2.41 -0.92 -21.65
C PHE A 44 2.92 0.51 -21.83
N HIS A 45 2.82 1.07 -23.04
CA HIS A 45 3.26 2.45 -23.30
C HIS A 45 2.43 3.50 -22.56
N ALA A 46 1.11 3.31 -22.47
CA ALA A 46 0.24 4.21 -21.72
C ALA A 46 0.60 4.25 -20.22
N PHE A 47 0.90 3.06 -19.65
CA PHE A 47 1.37 2.89 -18.28
C PHE A 47 2.76 3.48 -18.06
N TYR A 48 3.74 3.13 -18.89
CA TYR A 48 5.16 3.49 -18.73
C TYR A 48 5.37 5.01 -18.72
N ALA A 49 4.54 5.76 -19.45
CA ALA A 49 4.59 7.22 -19.47
C ALA A 49 4.09 7.87 -18.15
N PHE A 50 3.32 7.15 -17.32
CA PHE A 50 2.69 7.71 -16.12
C PHE A 50 2.41 6.68 -15.00
N PRO A 51 3.42 5.91 -14.55
CA PRO A 51 3.20 4.77 -13.66
C PRO A 51 2.84 5.19 -12.23
N ALA A 52 3.43 6.28 -11.73
CA ALA A 52 3.30 6.66 -10.33
C ALA A 52 1.86 7.02 -9.91
N PRO A 53 1.09 7.83 -10.65
CA PRO A 53 -0.28 8.14 -10.25
C PRO A 53 -1.23 6.94 -10.33
N ILE A 54 -0.96 6.00 -11.24
CA ILE A 54 -1.68 4.72 -11.34
C ILE A 54 -1.37 3.88 -10.09
N GLY A 55 -0.09 3.73 -9.73
CA GLY A 55 0.34 3.03 -8.52
C GLY A 55 -0.24 3.65 -7.24
N THR A 56 -0.16 4.97 -7.09
CA THR A 56 -0.74 5.71 -5.95
C THR A 56 -2.24 5.45 -5.82
N ALA A 57 -3.00 5.44 -6.93
CA ALA A 57 -4.44 5.19 -6.89
C ALA A 57 -4.77 3.77 -6.38
N ILE A 58 -3.99 2.77 -6.78
CA ILE A 58 -4.17 1.38 -6.33
C ILE A 58 -3.82 1.27 -4.84
N VAL A 59 -2.66 1.78 -4.41
CA VAL A 59 -2.23 1.72 -3.01
C VAL A 59 -3.24 2.40 -2.09
N GLN A 60 -3.78 3.56 -2.48
CA GLN A 60 -4.79 4.27 -1.69
C GLN A 60 -6.07 3.44 -1.50
N ARG A 61 -6.48 2.67 -2.50
CA ARG A 61 -7.67 1.81 -2.43
C ARG A 61 -7.42 0.57 -1.58
N GLU A 62 -6.27 -0.08 -1.75
CA GLU A 62 -5.91 -1.33 -1.06
C GLU A 62 -5.64 -1.13 0.44
N ILE A 63 -4.91 -0.06 0.79
CA ILE A 63 -4.49 0.23 2.16
C ILE A 63 -5.54 1.05 2.93
N GLY A 64 -6.29 1.87 2.21
CA GLY A 64 -7.28 2.78 2.78
C GLY A 64 -6.65 4.03 3.42
N LYS A 65 -7.50 5.06 3.55
CA LYS A 65 -7.12 6.40 4.04
C LYS A 65 -6.54 6.42 5.46
N ASP A 66 -6.88 5.43 6.28
CA ASP A 66 -6.52 5.40 7.70
C ASP A 66 -5.09 4.90 7.96
N LEU A 67 -4.50 4.23 6.96
CA LEU A 67 -3.19 3.59 7.04
C LEU A 67 -2.21 4.04 5.95
N ILE A 68 -2.68 4.74 4.92
CA ILE A 68 -1.83 5.22 3.81
C ILE A 68 -0.63 6.05 4.29
N PHE A 69 -0.80 6.83 5.37
CA PHE A 69 0.28 7.61 5.97
C PHE A 69 1.34 6.73 6.62
N GLU A 70 0.91 5.66 7.30
CA GLU A 70 1.83 4.71 7.92
C GLU A 70 2.62 3.94 6.86
N ALA A 71 1.94 3.51 5.79
CA ALA A 71 2.55 2.89 4.63
C ALA A 71 3.59 3.79 3.95
N ALA A 72 3.27 5.07 3.72
CA ALA A 72 4.18 6.04 3.12
C ALA A 72 5.40 6.31 4.01
N ARG A 73 5.22 6.44 5.33
CA ARG A 73 6.31 6.59 6.30
C ARG A 73 7.29 5.42 6.24
N LEU A 74 6.75 4.21 6.25
CA LEU A 74 7.57 3.00 6.19
C LEU A 74 8.36 2.90 4.89
N THR A 75 7.75 3.23 3.77
CA THR A 75 8.40 3.17 2.46
C THR A 75 9.55 4.16 2.37
N ARG A 76 9.33 5.38 2.85
CA ARG A 76 10.41 6.37 2.98
C ARG A 76 11.52 5.89 3.91
N ALA A 77 11.19 5.22 5.01
CA ALA A 77 12.20 4.63 5.89
C ALA A 77 13.03 3.54 5.17
N LEU A 78 12.41 2.71 4.33
CA LEU A 78 13.11 1.72 3.50
C LEU A 78 14.05 2.38 2.47
N ASP A 79 13.62 3.45 1.82
CA ASP A 79 14.45 4.18 0.87
C ASP A 79 15.67 4.83 1.55
N LEU A 80 15.46 5.40 2.73
CA LEU A 80 16.54 5.95 3.56
C LEU A 80 17.54 4.87 4.00
N LEU A 81 17.07 3.66 4.31
CA LEU A 81 17.95 2.54 4.62
C LEU A 81 18.82 2.15 3.42
N ARG A 82 18.26 2.17 2.21
CA ARG A 82 18.96 1.83 0.97
C ARG A 82 20.00 2.87 0.56
N SER A 83 19.80 4.15 0.89
CA SER A 83 20.72 5.23 0.51
C SER A 83 22.02 5.29 1.33
N GLN A 84 22.18 4.46 2.38
CA GLN A 84 23.37 4.38 3.25
C GLN A 84 23.78 5.69 3.97
N ASP A 85 22.93 6.73 3.96
CA ASP A 85 23.19 8.03 4.61
C ASP A 85 22.86 8.01 6.12
N CYS A 86 23.33 6.99 6.84
CA CYS A 86 22.92 6.68 8.22
C CYS A 86 22.98 7.85 9.23
N VAL A 87 23.85 8.85 9.02
CA VAL A 87 24.03 9.98 9.95
C VAL A 87 23.05 11.14 9.67
N VAL A 88 22.67 11.38 8.41
CA VAL A 88 21.63 12.37 8.05
C VAL A 88 20.23 11.79 8.30
N VAL A 89 20.11 10.47 8.16
CA VAL A 89 18.90 9.69 8.39
C VAL A 89 18.39 9.88 9.83
N ALA A 90 19.21 9.81 10.87
CA ALA A 90 18.71 9.86 12.25
C ALA A 90 18.06 11.22 12.63
N ASN A 91 18.66 12.35 12.23
CA ASN A 91 18.14 13.68 12.61
C ASN A 91 16.97 14.15 11.74
N VAL A 92 16.98 13.85 10.44
CA VAL A 92 15.89 14.24 9.52
C VAL A 92 14.70 13.29 9.66
N SER A 93 14.94 11.98 9.78
CA SER A 93 13.84 10.99 9.91
C SER A 93 13.10 11.11 11.24
N PHE A 94 13.77 11.47 12.35
CA PHE A 94 13.08 11.62 13.62
C PHE A 94 12.13 12.82 13.60
N ALA A 95 12.55 13.94 12.99
CA ALA A 95 11.70 15.10 12.79
C ALA A 95 10.52 14.81 11.84
N GLU A 96 10.73 14.07 10.76
CA GLU A 96 9.66 13.66 9.83
C GLU A 96 8.73 12.58 10.41
N PHE A 97 9.26 11.65 11.21
CA PHE A 97 8.50 10.63 11.93
C PHE A 97 7.60 11.25 13.00
N LEU A 98 8.11 12.28 13.70
CA LEU A 98 7.37 13.05 14.71
C LEU A 98 6.46 14.12 14.12
N ARG A 99 6.67 14.54 12.86
CA ARG A 99 5.77 15.45 12.16
C ARG A 99 4.44 14.73 11.91
N ARG A 100 3.56 14.85 12.90
CA ARG A 100 2.14 14.45 12.83
C ARG A 100 1.53 14.88 11.51
N ASP A 101 0.90 13.94 10.81
CA ASP A 101 -0.36 14.01 10.02
C ASP A 101 -0.67 15.25 9.16
N GLN A 102 0.26 16.20 8.95
CA GLN A 102 -0.05 17.52 8.40
C GLN A 102 0.47 17.76 6.98
N GLU A 103 1.41 16.98 6.45
CA GLU A 103 1.69 17.01 4.99
C GLU A 103 1.22 15.72 4.34
N THR A 104 -0.02 15.83 3.88
CA THR A 104 -0.60 15.22 2.69
C THR A 104 0.24 14.14 1.97
N PRO A 105 -0.28 12.89 1.86
CA PRO A 105 0.26 11.87 0.96
C PRO A 105 -0.06 12.20 -0.51
N HIS A 106 -0.70 13.34 -0.81
CA HIS A 106 -1.03 13.77 -2.16
C HIS A 106 0.21 13.94 -3.05
N HIS A 107 1.40 14.07 -2.46
CA HIS A 107 2.65 14.14 -3.18
C HIS A 107 3.49 12.87 -3.11
N PHE A 108 3.14 11.88 -2.29
CA PHE A 108 3.87 10.61 -2.30
C PHE A 108 3.53 9.85 -3.58
N ARG A 109 4.55 9.69 -4.41
CA ARG A 109 4.47 9.05 -5.72
C ARG A 109 5.14 7.70 -5.60
N TRP A 110 4.31 6.67 -5.48
CA TRP A 110 4.77 5.30 -5.42
C TRP A 110 5.34 4.88 -6.77
N THR A 111 6.55 4.33 -6.79
CA THR A 111 6.95 3.49 -7.92
C THR A 111 6.10 2.21 -7.94
N LEU A 112 6.10 1.48 -9.06
CA LEU A 112 5.33 0.23 -9.13
C LEU A 112 5.86 -0.81 -8.13
N ASP A 113 7.19 -0.88 -7.99
CA ASP A 113 7.84 -1.81 -7.06
C ASP A 113 7.52 -1.46 -5.60
N GLU A 114 7.52 -0.16 -5.25
CA GLU A 114 7.10 0.29 -3.93
C GLU A 114 5.61 0.01 -3.70
N ALA A 115 4.75 0.29 -4.68
CA ALA A 115 3.32 0.03 -4.60
C ALA A 115 3.05 -1.46 -4.36
N TYR A 116 3.72 -2.33 -5.11
CA TYR A 116 3.63 -3.77 -4.94
C TYR A 116 4.11 -4.21 -3.55
N SER A 117 5.30 -3.77 -3.16
CA SER A 117 5.90 -4.13 -1.87
C SER A 117 5.04 -3.70 -0.69
N VAL A 118 4.47 -2.49 -0.74
CA VAL A 118 3.66 -1.96 0.36
C VAL A 118 2.29 -2.62 0.44
N ILE A 119 1.70 -3.02 -0.70
CA ILE A 119 0.45 -3.79 -0.73
C ILE A 119 0.67 -5.18 -0.15
N GLN A 120 1.76 -5.86 -0.52
CA GLN A 120 2.09 -7.17 0.06
C GLN A 120 2.29 -7.09 1.57
N LEU A 121 3.03 -6.08 2.03
CA LEU A 121 3.20 -5.84 3.45
C LEU A 121 1.85 -5.56 4.13
N HIS A 122 0.97 -4.80 3.49
CA HIS A 122 -0.33 -4.49 4.05
C HIS A 122 -1.17 -5.76 4.30
N GLU A 123 -1.12 -6.74 3.40
CA GLU A 123 -1.76 -8.04 3.60
C GLU A 123 -1.16 -8.82 4.79
N ILE A 124 0.16 -8.73 4.98
CA ILE A 124 0.82 -9.28 6.18
C ILE A 124 0.33 -8.57 7.44
N VAL A 125 0.24 -7.23 7.43
CA VAL A 125 -0.25 -6.43 8.56
C VAL A 125 -1.71 -6.79 8.89
N LYS A 126 -2.58 -6.96 7.88
CA LYS A 126 -3.95 -7.44 8.07
C LYS A 126 -3.95 -8.82 8.74
N SER A 127 -3.22 -9.78 8.18
CA SER A 127 -3.13 -11.14 8.71
C SER A 127 -2.63 -11.18 10.16
N LEU A 128 -1.55 -10.47 10.45
CA LEU A 128 -0.99 -10.36 11.81
C LEU A 128 -1.97 -9.71 12.78
N SER A 129 -2.70 -8.68 12.36
CA SER A 129 -3.68 -8.02 13.23
C SER A 129 -4.80 -8.95 13.68
N LEU A 130 -5.33 -9.80 12.79
CA LEU A 130 -6.35 -10.80 13.09
C LEU A 130 -5.79 -11.93 13.98
N ARG A 131 -4.53 -12.31 13.76
CA ARG A 131 -3.85 -13.29 14.61
C ARG A 131 -3.64 -12.76 16.03
N ILE A 132 -3.18 -11.52 16.18
CA ILE A 132 -3.02 -10.85 17.48
C ILE A 132 -4.37 -10.78 18.21
N GLU A 133 -5.44 -10.39 17.52
CA GLU A 133 -6.79 -10.40 18.08
C GLU A 133 -7.17 -11.80 18.62
N SER A 134 -6.98 -12.83 17.79
CA SER A 134 -7.31 -14.21 18.15
C SER A 134 -6.51 -14.71 19.37
N GLU A 135 -5.21 -14.40 19.42
CA GLU A 135 -4.33 -14.78 20.54
C GLU A 135 -4.71 -14.04 21.84
N ILE A 136 -5.05 -12.74 21.76
CA ILE A 136 -5.53 -11.98 22.90
C ILE A 136 -6.85 -12.57 23.40
N PHE A 137 -7.79 -12.89 22.50
CA PHE A 137 -9.07 -13.48 22.85
C PHE A 137 -8.89 -14.82 23.59
N ALA A 138 -8.08 -15.72 23.02
CA ALA A 138 -7.78 -17.02 23.63
C ALA A 138 -7.14 -16.87 25.02
N ARG A 139 -6.23 -15.91 25.17
CA ARG A 139 -5.57 -15.64 26.45
C ARG A 139 -6.53 -15.10 27.50
N ILE A 140 -7.39 -14.14 27.15
CA ILE A 140 -8.40 -13.60 28.08
C ILE A 140 -9.36 -14.70 28.49
N GLN A 141 -9.83 -15.52 27.55
CA GLN A 141 -10.76 -16.61 27.86
C GLN A 141 -10.14 -17.69 28.76
N SER A 142 -8.83 -17.94 28.61
CA SER A 142 -8.09 -18.85 29.50
C SER A 142 -7.96 -18.32 30.93
N ILE A 143 -7.84 -17.00 31.12
CA ILE A 143 -7.65 -16.37 32.44
C ILE A 143 -9.01 -16.07 33.10
N HIS A 144 -9.99 -15.69 32.29
CA HIS A 144 -11.31 -15.23 32.70
C HIS A 144 -12.40 -15.95 31.90
N PRO A 145 -12.67 -17.25 32.16
CA PRO A 145 -13.56 -18.08 31.35
C PRO A 145 -15.03 -17.63 31.39
N HIS A 146 -15.40 -16.79 32.36
CA HIS A 146 -16.76 -16.28 32.53
C HIS A 146 -16.97 -14.89 31.90
N VAL A 147 -15.92 -14.28 31.35
CA VAL A 147 -16.04 -12.97 30.68
C VAL A 147 -16.47 -13.19 29.23
N GLU A 148 -17.59 -12.58 28.85
CA GLU A 148 -17.99 -12.51 27.45
C GLU A 148 -17.09 -11.50 26.72
N ILE A 149 -16.26 -12.00 25.82
CA ILE A 149 -15.36 -11.18 25.03
C ILE A 149 -16.01 -10.92 23.67
N LYS A 150 -15.98 -9.66 23.22
CA LYS A 150 -16.48 -9.27 21.90
C LYS A 150 -15.32 -9.23 20.90
N PRO A 151 -15.56 -9.51 19.60
CA PRO A 151 -14.58 -9.25 18.55
C PRO A 151 -14.12 -7.79 18.56
N ALA A 152 -12.88 -7.56 18.15
CA ALA A 152 -12.33 -6.23 18.03
C ALA A 152 -13.16 -5.41 17.02
N SER A 153 -13.44 -4.17 17.40
CA SER A 153 -14.01 -3.21 16.47
C SER A 153 -13.02 -2.90 15.34
N SER A 154 -13.53 -2.40 14.21
CA SER A 154 -12.70 -1.93 13.10
C SER A 154 -11.66 -0.89 13.56
N THR A 155 -12.03 -0.02 14.51
CA THR A 155 -11.12 0.97 15.10
C THR A 155 -9.99 0.32 15.89
N GLU A 156 -10.26 -0.76 16.63
CA GLU A 156 -9.23 -1.49 17.38
C GLU A 156 -8.27 -2.23 16.46
N LEU A 157 -8.79 -2.88 15.42
CA LEU A 157 -7.96 -3.50 14.37
C LEU A 157 -7.08 -2.46 13.69
N LEU A 158 -7.63 -1.29 13.33
CA LEU A 158 -6.84 -0.19 12.77
C LEU A 158 -5.73 0.29 13.72
N ARG A 159 -5.96 0.33 15.04
CA ARG A 159 -4.92 0.67 16.03
C ARG A 159 -3.81 -0.37 16.05
N ILE A 160 -4.15 -1.66 16.01
CA ILE A 160 -3.17 -2.75 15.93
C ILE A 160 -2.35 -2.62 14.64
N GLN A 161 -3.01 -2.42 13.51
CA GLN A 161 -2.35 -2.27 12.21
C GLN A 161 -1.43 -1.05 12.17
N ARG A 162 -1.85 0.11 12.70
CA ARG A 162 -0.98 1.29 12.86
C ARG A 162 0.23 0.98 13.74
N ALA A 163 0.04 0.25 14.84
CA ALA A 163 1.14 -0.14 15.72
C ALA A 163 2.15 -1.04 14.99
N LEU A 164 1.68 -2.00 14.18
CA LEU A 164 2.55 -2.86 13.37
C LEU A 164 3.39 -2.06 12.35
N TYR A 165 2.77 -1.13 11.62
CA TYR A 165 3.52 -0.26 10.70
C TYR A 165 4.57 0.59 11.43
N ARG A 166 4.20 1.19 12.56
CA ARG A 166 5.12 2.04 13.34
C ARG A 166 6.25 1.23 13.94
N PHE A 167 5.97 0.02 14.41
CA PHE A 167 6.97 -0.90 14.91
C PHE A 167 7.98 -1.23 13.81
N GLU A 168 7.52 -1.61 12.63
CA GLU A 168 8.42 -1.93 11.50
C GLU A 168 9.22 -0.69 11.05
N THR A 169 8.57 0.47 10.97
CA THR A 169 9.24 1.74 10.65
C THR A 169 10.34 2.04 11.67
N TYR A 170 10.05 1.88 12.96
CA TYR A 170 11.03 2.08 14.03
C TYR A 170 12.20 1.11 13.90
N ARG A 171 11.94 -0.18 13.64
CA ARG A 171 13.00 -1.18 13.45
C ARG A 171 13.95 -0.83 12.31
N ILE A 172 13.44 -0.29 11.22
CA ILE A 172 14.22 0.13 10.05
C ILE A 172 15.05 1.37 10.37
N LEU A 173 14.48 2.36 11.04
CA LEU A 173 15.17 3.61 11.37
C LEU A 173 16.21 3.44 12.50
N PHE A 174 16.01 2.47 13.39
CA PHE A 174 16.83 2.26 14.58
C PHE A 174 17.35 0.82 14.71
N PRO A 175 18.21 0.35 13.78
CA PRO A 175 18.69 -1.02 13.78
C PRO A 175 19.57 -1.39 14.99
N GLN A 176 20.20 -0.41 15.65
CA GLN A 176 21.06 -0.62 16.82
C GLN A 176 20.29 -0.97 18.12
N HIS A 177 18.95 -0.88 18.10
CA HIS A 177 18.10 -1.25 19.23
C HIS A 177 17.43 -2.62 19.03
N GLN A 178 17.91 -3.45 18.09
CA GLN A 178 17.33 -4.77 17.78
C GLN A 178 17.84 -5.90 18.67
N ASP A 179 18.82 -5.66 19.55
CA ASP A 179 19.42 -6.65 20.47
C ASP A 179 18.80 -6.66 21.89
N LEU A 180 17.56 -6.18 22.05
CA LEU A 180 16.82 -6.19 23.33
C LEU A 180 15.71 -7.24 23.35
#